data_AF-A0A4U2GV31-F1
#
_entry.id   AF-A0A4U2GV31-F1
#
_cell.length_a   1.000
_cell.length_b   1.000
_cell.length_c   1.000
_cell.angle_alpha   90.00
_cell.angle_beta   90.00
_cell.angle_gamma   90.00
#
_symmetry.space_group_name_H-M   'P 1'
#
loop_
_entity.id
_entity.type
_entity.pdbx_description
1 polymer ?
#
loop_
_entity_poly.entity_id
_entity_poly.type
_entity_poly.pdbx_seq_one_letter_code
_entity_poly.pdbx_strand_id
1 'polypeptide(L)'
;MKTYLLSLFVAQFPLPMADKPSLVSMSDNAIMPITRQALVGWWQCWFTFPLIGDRILNEHLRLDKDGSFSSQGTFEYFLSNQDKPALFSFSAQGNWDFYQHQLRLEYAPFDIEPMGELSEQYLNDIKKIYLSPSYKGTRRTVFDVELLREDSMTIGDEYDSWQCVR
;
A
#
# COMPACT_ATOMS: atom_id res chain seq x y z
N MET A 1 -16.89 30.10 84.11
CA MET A 1 -17.07 31.21 83.15
C MET A 1 -15.91 31.23 82.17
N LYS A 2 -16.16 30.86 80.91
CA LYS A 2 -15.42 31.31 79.72
C LYS A 2 -16.14 30.76 78.48
N THR A 3 -16.72 31.68 77.73
CA THR A 3 -17.37 31.54 76.41
C THR A 3 -16.32 31.55 75.31
N TYR A 4 -16.37 30.60 74.35
CA TYR A 4 -15.83 30.75 72.99
C TYR A 4 -16.64 29.83 72.05
N LEU A 5 -17.55 30.39 71.25
CA LEU A 5 -17.38 30.81 69.84
C LEU A 5 -17.31 29.62 68.87
N LEU A 6 -18.46 29.35 68.24
CA LEU A 6 -18.58 28.53 67.04
C LEU A 6 -17.82 29.19 65.88
N SER A 7 -16.91 28.44 65.26
CA SER A 7 -16.36 28.73 63.94
C SER A 7 -16.52 27.50 63.06
N LEU A 8 -17.42 27.59 62.08
CA LEU A 8 -17.53 26.62 60.98
C LEU A 8 -16.25 26.70 60.13
N PHE A 9 -15.45 25.64 60.16
CA PHE A 9 -14.43 25.40 59.14
C PHE A 9 -15.04 24.58 58.02
N VAL A 10 -15.16 25.20 56.84
CA VAL A 10 -15.43 24.51 55.58
C VAL A 10 -14.16 23.74 55.23
N ALA A 11 -14.22 22.41 55.31
CA ALA A 11 -13.16 21.55 54.79
C ALA A 11 -13.15 21.64 53.26
N GLN A 12 -12.19 22.36 52.71
CA GLN A 12 -11.85 22.27 51.28
C GLN A 12 -11.15 20.93 51.06
N PHE A 13 -11.89 19.96 50.52
CA PHE A 13 -11.29 18.77 49.93
C PHE A 13 -10.53 19.18 48.66
N PRO A 14 -9.24 18.85 48.50
CA PRO A 14 -8.63 18.97 47.19
C PRO A 14 -9.30 17.93 46.28
N LEU A 15 -9.91 18.41 45.20
CA LEU A 15 -10.35 17.55 44.10
C LEU A 15 -9.13 16.74 43.63
N PRO A 16 -9.27 15.43 43.37
CA PRO A 16 -8.19 14.68 42.73
C PRO A 16 -7.91 15.38 41.40
N MET A 17 -6.67 15.86 41.23
CA MET A 17 -6.22 16.29 39.92
C MET A 17 -6.40 15.07 39.02
N ALA A 18 -7.35 15.17 38.08
CA ALA A 18 -7.42 14.24 36.98
C ALA A 18 -6.05 14.31 36.30
N ASP A 19 -5.30 13.22 36.39
CA ASP A 19 -4.11 13.05 35.55
C ASP A 19 -4.55 13.38 34.14
N LYS A 20 -3.98 14.48 33.62
CA LYS A 20 -4.08 14.84 32.22
C LYS A 20 -3.76 13.56 31.46
N PRO A 21 -4.64 13.06 30.57
CA PRO A 21 -4.31 11.89 29.81
C PRO A 21 -2.96 12.17 29.16
N SER A 22 -1.96 11.38 29.58
CA SER A 22 -0.65 11.40 28.95
C SER A 22 -0.93 11.29 27.47
N LEU A 23 -0.50 12.30 26.71
CA LEU A 23 -0.45 12.18 25.27
C LEU A 23 0.31 10.88 25.02
N VAL A 24 -0.43 9.83 24.68
CA VAL A 24 0.11 8.71 23.95
C VAL A 24 0.74 9.39 22.76
N SER A 25 2.08 9.44 22.76
CA SER A 25 2.84 9.78 21.58
C SER A 25 2.33 8.82 20.51
N MET A 26 1.42 9.30 19.67
CA MET A 26 1.31 8.79 18.33
C MET A 26 2.73 8.95 17.82
N SER A 27 3.47 7.86 17.64
CA SER A 27 4.73 7.94 16.92
C SER A 27 4.35 8.57 15.59
N ASP A 28 4.86 9.78 15.38
CA ASP A 28 4.60 10.56 14.19
C ASP A 28 4.92 9.68 12.98
N ASN A 29 3.87 9.29 12.26
CA ASN A 29 3.96 8.64 10.97
C ASN A 29 4.42 9.70 9.96
N ALA A 30 5.62 10.21 10.19
CA ALA A 30 6.18 11.39 9.54
C ALA A 30 6.40 11.07 8.07
N ILE A 31 6.00 12.02 7.22
CA ILE A 31 6.28 11.94 5.80
C ILE A 31 7.80 11.99 5.63
N MET A 32 8.34 10.96 4.98
CA MET A 32 9.77 10.84 4.74
C MET A 32 10.15 11.42 3.37
N PRO A 33 11.38 11.93 3.20
CA PRO A 33 11.90 12.25 1.89
C PRO A 33 11.89 11.02 0.98
N ILE A 34 11.27 11.15 -0.20
CA ILE A 34 11.22 10.07 -1.18
C ILE A 34 12.57 9.98 -1.89
N THR A 35 13.34 8.96 -1.53
CA THR A 35 14.66 8.69 -2.08
C THR A 35 14.75 7.23 -2.47
N ARG A 36 15.63 6.89 -3.41
CA ARG A 36 15.87 5.50 -3.83
C ARG A 36 16.17 4.61 -2.62
N GLN A 37 17.02 5.06 -1.70
CA GLN A 37 17.38 4.31 -0.50
C GLN A 37 16.18 4.08 0.43
N ALA A 38 15.26 5.04 0.53
CA ALA A 38 14.08 4.92 1.36
C ALA A 38 13.02 3.96 0.78
N LEU A 39 13.07 3.63 -0.51
CA LEU A 39 12.16 2.67 -1.15
C LEU A 39 12.61 1.21 -0.99
N VAL A 40 13.89 0.98 -0.70
CA VAL A 40 14.45 -0.36 -0.53
C VAL A 40 13.75 -1.10 0.61
N GLY A 41 13.35 -2.34 0.37
CA GLY A 41 12.71 -3.17 1.38
C GLY A 41 11.63 -4.07 0.80
N TRP A 42 10.93 -4.74 1.71
CA TRP A 42 9.72 -5.50 1.41
C TRP A 42 8.50 -4.59 1.55
N TRP A 43 7.56 -4.80 0.64
CA TRP A 43 6.31 -4.07 0.57
C TRP A 43 5.19 -5.05 0.25
N GLN A 44 4.13 -5.00 1.03
CA GLN A 44 2.87 -5.63 0.69
C GLN A 44 1.93 -4.56 0.17
N CYS A 45 1.59 -4.65 -1.12
CA CYS A 45 0.81 -3.67 -1.85
C CYS A 45 -0.57 -4.22 -2.23
N TRP A 46 -1.59 -3.38 -2.18
CA TRP A 46 -2.93 -3.67 -2.69
C TRP A 46 -3.52 -2.43 -3.35
N PHE A 47 -4.42 -2.68 -4.30
CA PHE A 47 -5.16 -1.64 -4.96
C PHE A 47 -6.25 -1.06 -4.04
N THR A 48 -6.49 0.25 -4.10
CA THR A 48 -7.48 0.90 -3.23
C THR A 48 -8.64 1.59 -3.95
N PHE A 49 -8.67 1.63 -5.28
CA PHE A 49 -9.75 2.32 -6.00
C PHE A 49 -10.92 1.38 -6.36
N PRO A 50 -12.14 1.59 -5.86
CA PRO A 50 -13.17 0.55 -5.92
C PRO A 50 -14.04 0.56 -7.20
N LEU A 51 -13.72 1.34 -8.23
CA LEU A 51 -14.74 1.67 -9.24
C LEU A 51 -14.54 1.14 -10.66
N ILE A 52 -13.32 0.92 -11.19
CA ILE A 52 -13.16 0.48 -12.59
C ILE A 52 -11.85 -0.32 -12.77
N GLY A 53 -11.89 -1.41 -13.54
CA GLY A 53 -10.69 -2.05 -14.08
C GLY A 53 -10.14 -3.24 -13.30
N ASP A 54 -9.01 -3.76 -13.78
CA ASP A 54 -8.27 -4.86 -13.18
C ASP A 54 -7.75 -4.45 -11.79
N ARG A 55 -7.69 -5.39 -10.85
CA ARG A 55 -7.34 -5.07 -9.45
C ARG A 55 -6.21 -5.93 -8.94
N ILE A 56 -5.15 -5.29 -8.45
CA ILE A 56 -4.14 -5.99 -7.65
C ILE A 56 -4.72 -6.23 -6.26
N LEU A 57 -4.94 -7.51 -5.94
CA LEU A 57 -5.53 -7.91 -4.66
C LEU A 57 -4.49 -7.97 -3.55
N ASN A 58 -3.32 -8.52 -3.87
CA ASN A 58 -2.19 -8.64 -2.96
C ASN A 58 -0.92 -8.80 -3.80
N GLU A 59 0.06 -7.93 -3.60
CA GLU A 59 1.37 -7.98 -4.26
C GLU A 59 2.47 -7.81 -3.22
N HIS A 60 3.34 -8.81 -3.08
CA HIS A 60 4.55 -8.74 -2.30
C HIS A 60 5.69 -8.26 -3.20
N LEU A 61 6.04 -6.98 -3.11
CA LEU A 61 7.11 -6.33 -3.85
C LEU A 61 8.36 -6.21 -2.98
N ARG A 62 9.51 -6.61 -3.50
CA ARG A 62 10.81 -6.39 -2.88
C ARG A 62 11.69 -5.56 -3.78
N LEU A 63 12.21 -4.45 -3.26
CA LEU A 63 13.15 -3.56 -3.94
C LEU A 63 14.53 -3.72 -3.29
N ASP A 64 15.50 -4.30 -4.01
CA ASP A 64 16.85 -4.52 -3.50
C ASP A 64 17.80 -3.35 -3.82
N LYS A 65 18.82 -3.17 -2.97
CA LYS A 65 19.76 -2.04 -3.07
C LYS A 65 20.54 -2.02 -4.39
N ASP A 66 20.80 -3.19 -4.94
CA ASP A 66 21.53 -3.39 -6.20
C ASP A 66 20.70 -3.02 -7.44
N GLY A 67 19.42 -2.68 -7.27
CA GLY A 67 18.52 -2.36 -8.37
C GLY A 67 17.77 -3.57 -8.92
N SER A 68 17.88 -4.75 -8.31
CA SER A 68 16.98 -5.87 -8.62
C SER A 68 15.67 -5.76 -7.85
N PHE A 69 14.58 -6.27 -8.43
CA PHE A 69 13.31 -6.43 -7.72
C PHE A 69 12.73 -7.83 -7.94
N SER A 70 11.88 -8.23 -6.99
CA SER A 70 10.98 -9.37 -7.14
C SER A 70 9.57 -8.98 -6.72
N SER A 71 8.57 -9.57 -7.37
CA SER A 71 7.17 -9.32 -7.08
C SER A 71 6.34 -10.59 -7.24
N GLN A 72 5.50 -10.89 -6.25
CA GLN A 72 4.56 -12.01 -6.30
C GLN A 72 3.18 -11.54 -5.90
N GLY A 73 2.15 -11.91 -6.64
CA GLY A 73 0.83 -11.43 -6.31
C GLY A 73 -0.30 -12.05 -7.09
N THR A 74 -1.50 -11.61 -6.74
CA THR A 74 -2.77 -12.01 -7.36
C THR A 74 -3.53 -10.79 -7.83
N PHE A 75 -4.22 -10.91 -8.96
CA PHE A 75 -5.04 -9.85 -9.51
C PHE A 75 -6.34 -10.36 -10.12
N GLU A 76 -7.33 -9.46 -10.15
CA GLU A 76 -8.61 -9.64 -10.83
C GLU A 76 -8.56 -8.99 -12.21
N TYR A 77 -8.97 -9.74 -13.24
CA TYR A 77 -9.27 -9.21 -14.55
C TYR A 77 -10.74 -8.85 -14.64
N PHE A 78 -11.03 -7.59 -14.93
CA PHE A 78 -12.40 -7.08 -14.98
C PHE A 78 -13.11 -7.52 -16.26
N LEU A 79 -14.23 -8.24 -16.08
CA LEU A 79 -15.06 -8.74 -17.16
C LEU A 79 -16.40 -8.02 -17.14
N SER A 80 -16.58 -7.04 -18.02
CA SER A 80 -17.78 -6.20 -18.07
C SER A 80 -19.10 -6.95 -18.26
N ASN A 81 -19.05 -8.18 -18.77
CA ASN A 81 -20.20 -9.02 -19.10
C ASN A 81 -20.33 -10.26 -18.17
N GLN A 82 -19.59 -10.32 -17.06
CA GLN A 82 -19.63 -11.44 -16.12
C GLN A 82 -19.93 -10.96 -14.69
N ASP A 83 -20.58 -11.81 -13.91
CA ASP A 83 -20.87 -11.53 -12.49
C ASP A 83 -19.63 -11.64 -11.58
N LYS A 84 -18.57 -12.30 -12.05
CA LYS A 84 -17.32 -12.52 -11.32
C LYS A 84 -16.11 -12.19 -12.20
N PRO A 85 -15.05 -11.57 -11.62
CA PRO A 85 -13.80 -11.38 -12.34
C PRO A 85 -13.07 -12.71 -12.56
N ALA A 86 -12.16 -12.74 -13.53
CA ALA A 86 -11.19 -13.82 -13.66
C ALA A 86 -9.99 -13.54 -12.75
N LEU A 87 -9.57 -14.51 -11.95
CA LEU A 87 -8.43 -14.39 -11.03
C LEU A 87 -7.15 -14.99 -11.60
N PHE A 88 -6.06 -14.26 -11.45
CA PHE A 88 -4.74 -14.67 -11.91
C PHE A 88 -3.71 -14.46 -10.81
N SER A 89 -2.63 -15.23 -10.88
CA SER A 89 -1.44 -15.02 -10.06
C SER A 89 -0.21 -14.85 -10.95
N PHE A 90 0.84 -14.27 -10.39
CA PHE A 90 2.12 -14.10 -11.07
C PHE A 90 3.28 -14.20 -10.08
N SER A 91 4.45 -14.53 -10.61
CA SER A 91 5.74 -14.34 -9.95
C SER A 91 6.70 -13.71 -10.94
N ALA A 92 7.21 -12.53 -10.59
CA ALA A 92 7.99 -11.68 -11.47
C ALA A 92 9.30 -11.25 -10.80
N GLN A 93 10.30 -10.98 -11.63
CA GLN A 93 11.57 -10.40 -11.22
C GLN A 93 12.05 -9.44 -12.29
N GLY A 94 13.01 -8.59 -11.95
CA GLY A 94 13.58 -7.66 -12.92
C GLY A 94 14.48 -6.62 -12.28
N ASN A 95 14.61 -5.47 -12.94
CA ASN A 95 15.35 -4.33 -12.43
C ASN A 95 14.41 -3.19 -12.07
N TRP A 96 14.79 -2.38 -11.10
CA TRP A 96 14.05 -1.18 -10.73
C TRP A 96 14.96 0.03 -10.62
N ASP A 97 14.37 1.19 -10.87
CA ASP A 97 15.02 2.47 -10.70
C ASP A 97 14.06 3.50 -10.12
N PHE A 98 14.61 4.61 -9.61
CA PHE A 98 13.84 5.71 -9.07
C PHE A 98 14.40 7.05 -9.53
N TYR A 99 13.61 7.79 -10.30
CA TYR A 99 13.99 9.09 -10.84
C TYR A 99 12.78 10.02 -10.90
N GLN A 100 12.94 11.30 -10.53
CA GLN A 100 11.87 12.31 -10.57
C GLN A 100 10.56 11.88 -9.88
N HIS A 101 10.64 11.28 -8.68
CA HIS A 101 9.49 10.75 -7.95
C HIS A 101 8.81 9.53 -8.59
N GLN A 102 9.40 8.95 -9.63
CA GLN A 102 8.86 7.77 -10.31
C GLN A 102 9.62 6.52 -9.96
N LEU A 103 8.92 5.53 -9.41
CA LEU A 103 9.37 4.15 -9.28
C LEU A 103 9.16 3.44 -10.61
N ARG A 104 10.24 2.99 -11.24
CA ARG A 104 10.20 2.21 -12.48
C ARG A 104 10.56 0.76 -12.22
N LEU A 105 9.71 -0.17 -12.66
CA LEU A 105 9.88 -1.63 -12.59
C LEU A 105 10.02 -2.22 -14.01
N GLU A 106 11.22 -2.64 -14.38
CA GLU A 106 11.51 -3.33 -15.64
C GLU A 106 11.49 -4.84 -15.45
N TYR A 107 10.39 -5.47 -15.86
CA TYR A 107 10.15 -6.90 -15.70
C TYR A 107 10.99 -7.73 -16.67
N ALA A 108 11.70 -8.75 -16.16
CA ALA A 108 12.15 -9.88 -16.97
C ALA A 108 10.93 -10.72 -17.40
N PRO A 109 11.02 -11.52 -18.47
CA PRO A 109 9.94 -12.42 -18.87
C PRO A 109 9.45 -13.28 -17.70
N PHE A 110 8.14 -13.32 -17.51
CA PHE A 110 7.47 -14.09 -16.46
C PHE A 110 6.14 -14.66 -16.96
N ASP A 111 5.64 -15.67 -16.25
CA ASP A 111 4.36 -16.31 -16.54
C ASP A 111 3.23 -15.76 -15.66
N ILE A 112 2.02 -15.78 -16.21
CA ILE A 112 0.77 -15.53 -15.49
C ILE A 112 0.03 -16.86 -15.39
N GLU A 113 -0.43 -17.18 -14.19
CA GLU A 113 -1.10 -18.44 -13.88
C GLU A 113 -2.60 -18.19 -13.61
N PRO A 114 -3.52 -18.86 -14.32
CA PRO A 114 -4.94 -18.77 -14.05
C PRO A 114 -5.29 -19.48 -12.74
N MET A 115 -6.18 -18.88 -11.92
CA MET A 115 -6.61 -19.44 -10.64
C MET A 115 -7.95 -20.19 -10.71
N GLY A 116 -8.35 -20.66 -11.90
CA GLY A 116 -9.57 -21.45 -12.11
C GLY A 116 -10.05 -21.47 -13.56
N GLU A 117 -11.10 -22.24 -13.83
CA GLU A 117 -11.63 -22.48 -15.18
C GLU A 117 -12.05 -21.20 -15.91
N LEU A 118 -12.66 -20.24 -15.20
CA LEU A 118 -13.00 -18.93 -15.80
C LEU A 118 -11.73 -18.20 -16.25
N SER A 119 -10.69 -18.20 -15.43
CA SER A 119 -9.42 -17.52 -15.73
C SER A 119 -8.67 -18.17 -16.89
N GLU A 120 -8.72 -19.50 -17.01
CA GLU A 120 -8.11 -20.22 -18.13
C GLU A 120 -8.65 -19.75 -19.49
N GLN A 121 -9.95 -19.45 -19.57
CA GLN A 121 -10.59 -18.96 -20.79
C GLN A 121 -10.01 -17.62 -21.27
N TYR A 122 -9.53 -16.79 -20.34
CA TYR A 122 -9.00 -15.45 -20.62
C TYR A 122 -7.46 -15.38 -20.57
N LEU A 123 -6.77 -16.49 -20.31
CA LEU A 123 -5.30 -16.50 -20.17
C LEU A 123 -4.59 -15.94 -21.41
N ASN A 124 -5.04 -16.29 -22.61
CA ASN A 124 -4.43 -15.81 -23.85
C ASN A 124 -4.60 -14.31 -24.05
N ASP A 125 -5.73 -13.75 -23.61
CA ASP A 125 -5.99 -12.31 -23.69
C ASP A 125 -5.14 -11.57 -22.67
N ILE A 126 -5.07 -12.07 -21.44
CA ILE A 126 -4.21 -11.54 -20.39
C ILE A 126 -2.74 -11.58 -20.79
N LYS A 127 -2.24 -12.67 -21.38
CA LYS A 127 -0.85 -12.73 -21.85
C LYS A 127 -0.55 -11.67 -22.92
N LYS A 128 -1.50 -11.40 -23.83
CA LYS A 128 -1.32 -10.33 -24.83
C LYS A 128 -1.32 -8.95 -24.20
N ILE A 129 -2.14 -8.71 -23.18
CA ILE A 129 -2.22 -7.43 -22.49
C ILE A 129 -0.98 -7.24 -21.60
N TYR A 130 -0.67 -8.19 -20.72
CA TYR A 130 0.33 -8.02 -19.67
C TYR A 130 1.78 -8.32 -20.10
N LEU A 131 1.99 -9.13 -21.14
CA LEU A 131 3.33 -9.61 -21.55
C LEU A 131 3.75 -9.15 -22.96
N SER A 132 2.89 -8.46 -23.71
CA SER A 132 3.26 -7.95 -25.05
C SER A 132 3.92 -6.57 -24.95
N PRO A 133 5.09 -6.34 -25.56
CA PRO A 133 5.84 -5.09 -25.46
C PRO A 133 5.20 -3.84 -26.10
N SER A 134 4.00 -3.92 -26.70
CA SER A 134 3.53 -2.88 -27.62
C SER A 134 2.06 -2.49 -27.61
N TYR A 135 1.24 -2.96 -26.66
CA TYR A 135 -0.18 -2.57 -26.66
C TYR A 135 -0.68 -2.40 -25.24
N LYS A 136 -0.90 -1.13 -24.83
CA LYS A 136 -1.71 -0.69 -23.66
C LYS A 136 -2.01 -1.80 -22.65
N GLY A 137 -0.93 -2.32 -22.10
CA GLY A 137 -0.86 -3.54 -21.35
C GLY A 137 -0.72 -3.22 -19.89
N THR A 138 -1.72 -3.57 -19.08
CA THR A 138 -1.99 -2.90 -17.80
C THR A 138 -1.02 -3.20 -16.67
N ARG A 139 0.04 -3.99 -16.86
CA ARG A 139 1.14 -3.99 -15.89
C ARG A 139 2.06 -2.83 -16.16
N ARG A 140 1.61 -1.66 -15.71
CA ARG A 140 2.37 -0.44 -15.77
C ARG A 140 3.67 -0.62 -15.00
N THR A 141 4.72 -0.12 -15.61
CA THR A 141 6.10 -0.27 -15.15
C THR A 141 6.62 1.01 -14.50
N VAL A 142 5.78 2.04 -14.38
CA VAL A 142 6.17 3.36 -13.87
C VAL A 142 5.04 3.84 -12.96
N PHE A 143 5.39 4.20 -11.73
CA PHE A 143 4.47 4.69 -10.71
C PHE A 143 5.02 5.96 -10.10
N ASP A 144 4.17 6.96 -9.92
CA ASP A 144 4.49 8.12 -9.08
C ASP A 144 4.44 7.68 -7.61
N VAL A 145 5.50 7.94 -6.86
CA VAL A 145 5.49 7.75 -5.41
C VAL A 145 4.86 8.99 -4.80
N GLU A 146 3.57 8.90 -4.46
CA GLU A 146 2.77 10.01 -3.96
C GLU A 146 3.09 10.34 -2.50
N LEU A 147 3.35 9.31 -1.70
CA LEU A 147 3.51 9.42 -0.25
C LEU A 147 4.40 8.32 0.28
N LEU A 148 5.36 8.69 1.15
CA LEU A 148 6.24 7.75 1.82
C LEU A 148 6.33 8.06 3.30
N ARG A 149 6.19 7.02 4.12
CA ARG A 149 6.43 7.00 5.57
C ARG A 149 7.31 5.80 5.91
N GLU A 150 7.64 5.65 7.19
CA GLU A 150 8.48 4.56 7.68
C GLU A 150 7.94 3.18 7.27
N ASP A 151 6.63 2.95 7.49
CA ASP A 151 5.99 1.65 7.28
C ASP A 151 4.93 1.64 6.17
N SER A 152 4.75 2.75 5.45
CA SER A 152 3.72 2.86 4.40
C SER A 152 4.18 3.65 3.20
N MET A 153 3.75 3.25 2.02
CA MET A 153 3.96 3.96 0.77
C MET A 153 2.66 3.96 -0.03
N THR A 154 2.36 5.10 -0.65
CA THR A 154 1.33 5.19 -1.69
C THR A 154 2.05 5.39 -3.01
N ILE A 155 1.81 4.48 -3.95
CA ILE A 155 2.26 4.62 -5.35
C ILE A 155 1.04 4.65 -6.25
N GLY A 156 1.09 5.43 -7.31
CA GLY A 156 -0.03 5.56 -8.22
C GLY A 156 0.38 5.98 -9.60
N ASP A 157 -0.63 6.20 -10.43
CA ASP A 157 -0.53 6.82 -11.74
C ASP A 157 -1.76 7.68 -12.00
N GLU A 158 -1.99 8.10 -13.25
CA GLU A 158 -3.12 8.95 -13.63
C GLU A 158 -4.50 8.37 -13.26
N TYR A 159 -4.63 7.04 -13.12
CA TYR A 159 -5.92 6.36 -12.97
C TYR A 159 -6.04 5.54 -11.68
N ASP A 160 -4.91 5.03 -11.17
CA ASP A 160 -4.90 3.95 -10.19
C ASP A 160 -3.92 4.27 -9.03
N SER A 161 -4.25 3.80 -7.82
CA SER A 161 -3.41 3.98 -6.63
C SER A 161 -3.34 2.72 -5.78
N TRP A 162 -2.13 2.40 -5.36
CA TRP A 162 -1.74 1.26 -4.54
C TRP A 162 -1.26 1.75 -3.18
N GLN A 163 -1.76 1.08 -2.14
CA GLN A 163 -1.25 1.25 -0.79
C GLN A 163 -0.34 0.08 -0.47
N CYS A 164 0.86 0.41 -0.01
CA CYS A 164 1.89 -0.53 0.34
C CYS A 164 2.28 -0.37 1.81
N VAL A 165 2.52 -1.47 2.50
CA VAL A 165 3.03 -1.50 3.88
C VAL A 165 4.25 -2.40 4.01
N ARG A 166 5.10 -2.16 5.02
CA ARG A 166 6.32 -2.95 5.29
C ARG A 166 6.09 -4.01 6.36
#